data_AF-A0A1G5M638-F1
#
_entry.id   AF-A0A1G5M638-F1
#
_cell.length_a   1.000
_cell.length_b   1.000
_cell.length_c   1.000
_cell.angle_alpha   90.00
_cell.angle_beta   90.00
_cell.angle_gamma   90.00
#
_symmetry.space_group_name_H-M   'P 1'
#
loop_
_entity.id
_entity.type
_entity.pdbx_description
1 polymer ?
#
loop_
_entity_poly.entity_id
_entity_poly.type
_entity_poly.pdbx_seq_one_letter_code
_entity_poly.pdbx_strand_id
1 'polypeptide(L)'
;MAAHLFAVRKEVEDTGRSVFSVTADAFSVKVTADGDAFFFVRLEKTDRGEVVVSDFVGGSRPEEDLILALDYALSELRAEELKGLIFRDLVPCGMEDGRFGYKLERASELAKRASDRLAKRHGCRVRSFAVEPRASKMDAHVGFAAA
;
A
#
# COMPACT_ATOMS: atom_id res chain seq x y z
N MET A 1 27.29 -16.49 -14.05
CA MET A 1 26.19 -15.97 -14.89
C MET A 1 25.37 -15.03 -14.04
N ALA A 2 25.48 -13.72 -14.27
CA ALA A 2 24.72 -12.71 -13.53
C ALA A 2 23.36 -12.50 -14.22
N ALA A 3 22.27 -12.80 -13.51
CA ALA A 3 20.93 -12.49 -13.98
C ALA A 3 20.70 -10.98 -13.80
N HIS A 4 20.81 -10.23 -14.89
CA HIS A 4 20.36 -8.85 -14.93
C HIS A 4 18.83 -8.84 -14.96
N LEU A 5 18.22 -8.62 -13.79
CA LEU A 5 16.81 -8.27 -13.64
C LEU A 5 16.58 -6.91 -14.33
N PHE A 6 15.98 -6.93 -15.52
CA PHE A 6 15.52 -5.73 -16.19
C PHE A 6 14.29 -5.19 -15.45
N ALA A 7 14.44 -4.08 -14.74
CA ALA A 7 13.32 -3.28 -14.29
C ALA A 7 12.63 -2.68 -15.52
N VAL A 8 11.52 -3.27 -15.95
CA VAL A 8 10.70 -2.72 -17.04
C VAL A 8 9.95 -1.52 -16.49
N ARG A 9 10.40 -0.31 -16.82
CA ARG A 9 9.61 0.91 -16.64
C ARG A 9 8.46 0.86 -17.64
N LYS A 10 7.24 0.65 -17.15
CA LYS A 10 6.03 0.76 -17.97
C LYS A 10 5.38 2.10 -17.63
N GLU A 11 5.39 3.02 -18.59
CA GLU A 11 4.56 4.22 -18.53
C GLU A 11 3.11 3.78 -18.73
N VAL A 12 2.27 3.99 -17.72
CA VAL A 12 0.85 3.67 -17.79
C VAL A 12 0.13 4.87 -18.40
N GLU A 13 -0.01 4.87 -19.72
CA GLU A 13 -0.99 5.72 -20.42
C GLU A 13 -2.33 4.97 -20.50
N ASP A 14 -3.38 5.50 -19.87
CA ASP A 14 -4.55 6.06 -20.56
C ASP A 14 -5.61 6.56 -19.55
N THR A 15 -6.26 7.67 -19.87
CA THR A 15 -7.25 8.48 -19.12
C THR A 15 -6.72 9.48 -18.08
N GLY A 16 -6.05 10.53 -18.56
CA GLY A 16 -5.90 11.82 -17.85
C GLY A 16 -4.75 11.91 -16.84
N ARG A 17 -3.51 12.04 -17.33
CA ARG A 17 -2.26 12.27 -16.54
C ARG A 17 -2.12 11.32 -15.34
N SER A 18 -1.77 10.06 -15.58
CA SER A 18 -1.21 9.24 -14.50
C SER A 18 0.25 9.65 -14.27
N VAL A 19 0.50 10.42 -13.21
CA VAL A 19 1.79 11.01 -12.83
C VAL A 19 2.69 9.98 -12.10
N PHE A 20 2.48 8.69 -12.37
CA PHE A 20 3.10 7.61 -11.60
C PHE A 20 4.09 6.78 -12.42
N SER A 21 5.27 6.57 -11.84
CA SER A 21 6.28 5.64 -12.30
C SER A 21 6.14 4.32 -11.53
N VAL A 22 6.07 3.19 -12.25
CA VAL A 22 5.95 1.84 -11.66
C VAL A 22 7.24 1.06 -11.90
N THR A 23 7.72 0.39 -10.85
CA THR A 23 8.82 -0.59 -10.89
C THR A 23 8.34 -1.87 -10.24
N ALA A 24 8.37 -2.98 -10.96
CA ALA A 24 7.88 -4.27 -10.47
C ALA A 24 8.90 -5.40 -10.68
N ASP A 25 8.91 -6.34 -9.76
CA ASP A 25 9.56 -7.65 -9.87
C ASP A 25 8.56 -8.76 -9.45
N ALA A 26 9.03 -10.01 -9.36
CA ALA A 26 8.17 -11.16 -9.06
C ALA A 26 7.55 -11.13 -7.65
N PHE A 27 8.10 -10.33 -6.74
CA PHE A 27 7.73 -10.29 -5.33
C PHE A 27 7.36 -8.90 -4.85
N SER A 28 7.70 -7.84 -5.58
CA SER A 28 7.47 -6.47 -5.15
C SER A 28 7.01 -5.56 -6.29
N VAL A 29 6.15 -4.61 -5.94
CA VAL A 29 5.74 -3.52 -6.83
C VAL A 29 5.92 -2.21 -6.09
N LYS A 30 6.63 -1.27 -6.71
CA LYS A 30 6.83 0.09 -6.23
C LYS A 30 6.21 1.08 -7.19
N VAL A 31 5.42 2.01 -6.66
CA VAL A 31 4.81 3.12 -7.37
C VAL A 31 5.30 4.42 -6.76
N THR A 32 5.81 5.32 -7.58
CA THR A 32 6.28 6.66 -7.21
C THR A 32 5.60 7.72 -8.06
N ALA A 33 5.52 8.96 -7.59
CA ALA A 33 4.98 10.05 -8.40
C ALA A 33 6.10 10.92 -8.96
N ASP A 34 5.99 11.30 -10.24
CA ASP A 34 6.96 12.17 -10.87
C ASP A 34 6.95 13.55 -10.20
N GLY A 35 8.14 14.08 -9.92
CA GLY A 35 8.31 15.36 -9.23
C GLY A 35 7.98 15.35 -7.73
N ASP A 36 7.65 14.21 -7.13
CA ASP A 36 7.44 14.08 -5.68
C ASP A 36 8.27 12.93 -5.10
N ALA A 37 9.45 13.26 -4.60
CA ALA A 37 10.36 12.30 -3.98
C ALA A 37 9.80 11.70 -2.67
N PHE A 38 8.76 12.30 -2.10
CA PHE A 38 8.11 11.86 -0.86
C PHE A 38 6.84 11.03 -1.11
N PHE A 39 6.45 10.82 -2.37
CA PHE A 39 5.37 9.93 -2.74
C PHE A 39 5.90 8.53 -3.04
N PHE A 40 5.48 7.55 -2.25
CA PHE A 40 5.86 6.16 -2.45
C PHE A 40 4.82 5.18 -1.90
N VAL A 41 4.41 4.26 -2.77
CA VAL A 41 3.68 3.06 -2.40
C VAL A 41 4.52 1.86 -2.78
N ARG A 42 4.72 0.93 -1.85
CA ARG A 42 5.41 -0.32 -2.12
C ARG A 42 4.62 -1.48 -1.56
N LEU A 43 4.43 -2.48 -2.40
CA LEU A 43 3.79 -3.74 -2.07
C LEU A 43 4.79 -4.86 -2.22
N GLU A 44 4.66 -5.85 -1.34
CA GLU A 44 5.43 -7.08 -1.35
C GLU A 44 4.49 -8.26 -1.18
N LYS A 45 4.77 -9.35 -1.91
CA LYS A 45 4.12 -10.64 -1.70
C LYS A 45 5.04 -11.51 -0.86
N THR A 46 4.57 -11.95 0.30
CA THR A 46 5.34 -12.86 1.15
C THR A 46 5.34 -14.26 0.57
N ASP A 47 6.27 -15.11 1.03
CA ASP A 47 6.31 -16.54 0.66
C ASP A 47 5.03 -17.30 1.06
N ARG A 48 4.25 -16.74 2.00
CA ARG A 48 2.96 -17.27 2.44
C ARG A 48 1.78 -16.76 1.60
N GLY A 49 2.06 -15.95 0.58
CA GLY A 49 1.07 -15.35 -0.31
C GLY A 49 0.34 -14.14 0.27
N GLU A 50 0.82 -13.57 1.37
CA GLU A 50 0.23 -12.36 1.96
C GLU A 50 0.68 -11.13 1.16
N VAL A 51 -0.20 -10.14 1.03
CA VAL A 51 0.14 -8.85 0.42
C VAL A 51 0.44 -7.84 1.52
N VAL A 52 1.65 -7.33 1.49
CA VAL A 52 2.18 -6.37 2.47
C VAL A 52 2.39 -5.04 1.78
N VAL A 53 1.76 -3.98 2.28
CA VAL A 53 2.10 -2.60 1.92
C VAL A 53 3.23 -2.18 2.84
N SER A 54 4.47 -2.26 2.35
CA SER A 54 5.68 -1.94 3.12
C SER A 54 5.93 -0.44 3.23
N ASP A 55 5.45 0.33 2.25
CA ASP A 55 5.53 1.78 2.22
C ASP A 55 4.21 2.36 1.72
N PHE A 56 3.66 3.34 2.44
CA PHE A 56 2.41 3.99 2.09
C PHE A 56 2.42 5.48 2.45
N VAL A 57 3.09 6.28 1.62
CA VAL A 57 3.34 7.70 1.89
C VAL A 57 2.93 8.56 0.71
N GLY A 58 2.06 9.54 0.98
CA GLY A 58 1.45 10.39 -0.06
C GLY A 58 2.24 11.64 -0.45
N GLY A 59 3.37 11.93 0.23
CA GLY A 59 4.16 13.13 -0.07
C GLY A 59 3.33 14.42 -0.06
N SER A 60 3.43 15.19 -1.14
CA SER A 60 2.65 16.41 -1.40
C SER A 60 1.36 16.16 -2.19
N ARG A 61 1.11 14.91 -2.62
CA ARG A 61 -0.05 14.55 -3.42
C ARG A 61 -1.32 14.42 -2.58
N PRO A 62 -2.50 14.58 -3.21
CA PRO A 62 -3.78 14.24 -2.58
C PRO A 62 -3.83 12.80 -2.10
N GLU A 63 -4.69 12.54 -1.11
CA GLU A 63 -4.91 11.19 -0.58
C GLU A 63 -5.45 10.24 -1.66
N GLU A 64 -6.28 10.75 -2.56
CA GLU A 64 -6.88 9.99 -3.65
C GLU A 64 -5.83 9.41 -4.60
N ASP A 65 -4.74 10.16 -4.85
CA ASP A 65 -3.61 9.74 -5.67
C ASP A 65 -2.86 8.59 -4.99
N LEU A 66 -2.70 8.66 -3.67
CA LEU A 66 -2.06 7.61 -2.87
C LEU A 66 -2.87 6.30 -2.91
N ILE A 67 -4.20 6.40 -2.79
CA ILE A 67 -5.09 5.23 -2.89
C ILE A 67 -5.08 4.66 -4.31
N LEU A 68 -5.03 5.53 -5.33
CA LEU A 68 -4.95 5.10 -6.72
C LEU A 68 -3.64 4.36 -7.02
N ALA A 69 -2.51 4.84 -6.51
CA ALA A 69 -1.22 4.17 -6.63
C ALA A 69 -1.20 2.79 -5.96
N LEU A 70 -1.85 2.64 -4.81
CA LEU A 70 -2.02 1.35 -4.14
C LEU A 70 -2.85 0.35 -4.98
N ASP A 71 -3.92 0.81 -5.62
CA ASP A 71 -4.73 -0.05 -6.49
C ASP A 71 -3.96 -0.49 -7.75
N TYR A 72 -3.17 0.42 -8.34
CA TYR A 72 -2.26 0.06 -9.43
C TYR A 72 -1.22 -0.97 -9.00
N ALA A 73 -0.61 -0.78 -7.83
CA ALA A 73 0.37 -1.72 -7.31
C ALA A 73 -0.22 -3.12 -7.08
N LEU A 74 -1.45 -3.20 -6.55
CA LEU A 74 -2.17 -4.47 -6.38
C LEU A 74 -2.44 -5.17 -7.70
N SER A 75 -2.85 -4.41 -8.71
CA SER A 75 -3.14 -4.91 -10.05
C SER A 75 -1.87 -5.49 -10.71
N GLU A 76 -0.74 -4.80 -10.58
CA GLU A 76 0.55 -5.25 -11.14
C GLU A 76 1.13 -6.46 -10.37
N LEU A 77 0.87 -6.57 -9.05
CA LEU A 77 1.28 -7.74 -8.26
C LEU A 77 0.51 -9.02 -8.62
N ARG A 78 -0.54 -8.92 -9.46
CA ARG A 78 -1.43 -10.02 -9.87
C ARG A 78 -1.96 -10.81 -8.68
N ALA A 79 -2.40 -10.10 -7.65
CA ALA A 79 -3.10 -10.72 -6.53
C ALA A 79 -4.50 -11.16 -7.00
N GLU A 80 -4.62 -12.41 -7.49
CA GLU A 80 -5.86 -12.96 -8.06
C GLU A 80 -7.06 -12.92 -7.09
N GLU A 81 -6.79 -13.01 -5.78
CA GLU A 81 -7.81 -12.85 -4.73
C GLU A 81 -7.25 -11.99 -3.59
N LEU A 82 -7.82 -10.80 -3.40
CA LEU A 82 -7.52 -9.96 -2.26
C LEU A 82 -8.18 -10.56 -1.00
N LYS A 83 -7.45 -11.43 -0.29
CA LYS A 83 -7.91 -12.04 0.97
C LYS A 83 -7.55 -11.21 2.19
N GLY A 84 -6.38 -10.59 2.15
CA GLY A 84 -5.88 -9.76 3.22
C GLY A 84 -4.77 -8.84 2.75
N LEU A 85 -4.60 -7.76 3.48
CA LEU A 85 -3.58 -6.75 3.23
C LEU A 85 -3.02 -6.27 4.55
N ILE A 86 -1.70 -6.13 4.63
CA ILE A 86 -1.00 -5.68 5.83
C ILE A 86 -0.35 -4.34 5.52
N PHE A 87 -0.82 -3.25 6.12
CA PHE A 87 -0.08 -1.99 6.13
C PHE A 87 0.99 -2.05 7.21
N ARG A 88 2.25 -2.11 6.82
CA ARG A 88 3.36 -2.14 7.76
C ARG A 88 3.79 -0.75 8.17
N ASP A 89 4.32 -0.69 9.39
CA ASP A 89 5.04 0.46 9.92
C ASP A 89 4.24 1.77 9.87
N LEU A 90 2.92 1.70 10.12
CA LEU A 90 2.02 2.87 10.11
C LEU A 90 2.56 4.00 10.98
N VAL A 91 3.00 3.65 12.19
CA VAL A 91 3.68 4.57 13.12
C VAL A 91 4.67 3.80 13.99
N PRO A 92 5.77 4.43 14.44
CA PRO A 92 6.58 3.89 15.52
C PRO A 92 5.81 3.87 16.84
N CYS A 93 5.94 2.78 17.60
CA CYS A 93 5.47 2.66 18.98
C CYS A 93 6.21 3.68 19.85
N GLY A 94 5.46 4.53 20.55
CA GLY A 94 6.05 5.55 21.41
C GLY A 94 5.27 5.68 22.71
N MET A 95 5.84 5.20 23.80
CA MET A 95 5.42 5.61 25.16
C MET A 95 5.81 7.08 25.42
N GLU A 96 6.76 7.64 24.65
CA GLU A 96 7.37 8.96 24.87
C GLU A 96 6.98 10.02 23.81
N ASP A 97 6.38 9.64 22.68
CA ASP A 97 5.85 10.61 21.71
C ASP A 97 4.43 11.00 22.11
N GLY A 98 4.27 12.19 22.72
CA GLY A 98 2.95 12.71 23.11
C GLY A 98 1.95 12.88 21.97
N ARG A 99 2.37 12.72 20.71
CA ARG A 99 1.50 12.74 19.52
C ARG A 99 1.22 11.34 18.95
N PHE A 100 1.69 10.27 19.60
CA PHE A 100 1.54 8.89 19.12
C PHE A 100 0.08 8.55 18.79
N GLY A 101 -0.85 8.83 19.71
CA GLY A 101 -2.27 8.54 19.51
C GLY A 101 -2.86 9.23 18.27
N TYR A 102 -2.61 10.53 18.10
CA TYR A 102 -3.06 11.29 16.93
C TYR A 102 -2.45 10.78 15.62
N LYS A 103 -1.15 10.47 15.61
CA LYS A 103 -0.47 9.91 14.43
C LYS A 103 -1.05 8.55 14.05
N LEU A 104 -1.28 7.70 15.06
CA LEU A 104 -1.83 6.37 14.85
C LEU A 104 -3.26 6.44 14.31
N GLU A 105 -4.10 7.30 14.88
CA GLU A 105 -5.46 7.53 14.41
C GLU A 105 -5.48 7.98 12.95
N ARG A 106 -4.68 8.98 12.60
CA ARG A 106 -4.59 9.50 11.23
C ARG A 106 -4.09 8.45 10.23
N ALA A 107 -3.06 7.68 10.60
CA ALA A 107 -2.52 6.62 9.75
C ALA A 107 -3.52 5.46 9.58
N SER A 108 -4.20 5.08 10.66
CA SER A 108 -5.23 4.04 10.64
C SER A 108 -6.44 4.43 9.80
N GLU A 109 -6.88 5.69 9.91
CA GLU A 109 -8.03 6.19 9.14
C GLU A 109 -7.72 6.28 7.64
N LEU A 110 -6.48 6.63 7.30
CA LEU A 110 -6.00 6.58 5.93
C LEU A 110 -5.97 5.12 5.39
N ALA A 111 -5.44 4.17 6.16
CA ALA A 111 -5.43 2.76 5.80
C ALA A 111 -6.84 2.17 5.65
N LYS A 112 -7.79 2.55 6.52
CA LYS A 112 -9.21 2.17 6.41
C LYS A 112 -9.83 2.70 5.13
N ARG A 113 -9.72 4.00 4.85
CA ARG A 113 -10.29 4.62 3.64
C ARG A 113 -9.69 4.01 2.36
N ALA A 114 -8.38 3.75 2.35
CA ALA A 114 -7.74 3.03 1.27
C ALA A 114 -8.34 1.63 1.10
N SER A 115 -8.47 0.86 2.18
CA SER A 115 -9.02 -0.50 2.18
C SER A 115 -10.47 -0.55 1.71
N ASP A 116 -11.33 0.36 2.17
CA ASP A 116 -12.73 0.44 1.76
C ASP A 116 -12.86 0.74 0.26
N ARG A 117 -11.99 1.62 -0.26
CA ARG A 117 -11.99 1.98 -1.68
C ARG A 117 -11.49 0.82 -2.55
N LEU A 118 -10.47 0.11 -2.10
CA LEU A 118 -10.02 -1.13 -2.73
C LEU A 118 -11.13 -2.18 -2.71
N ALA A 119 -11.77 -2.41 -1.57
CA ALA A 119 -12.83 -3.40 -1.44
C ALA A 119 -13.94 -3.18 -2.48
N LYS A 120 -14.41 -1.93 -2.62
CA LYS A 120 -15.40 -1.54 -3.63
C LYS A 120 -14.93 -1.82 -5.07
N ARG A 121 -13.67 -1.52 -5.40
CA ARG A 121 -13.12 -1.74 -6.75
C ARG A 121 -12.97 -3.22 -7.09
N HIS A 122 -12.60 -4.04 -6.10
CA HIS A 122 -12.37 -5.47 -6.25
C HIS A 122 -13.62 -6.32 -5.98
N GLY A 123 -14.79 -5.70 -5.85
CA GLY A 123 -16.07 -6.40 -5.65
C GLY A 123 -16.15 -7.18 -4.33
N CYS A 124 -15.44 -6.74 -3.31
CA CYS A 124 -15.39 -7.37 -2.00
C CYS A 124 -15.75 -6.37 -0.89
N ARG A 125 -15.76 -6.82 0.36
CA ARG A 125 -15.97 -5.97 1.54
C ARG A 125 -14.86 -6.15 2.56
N VAL A 126 -14.55 -5.09 3.31
CA VAL A 126 -13.68 -5.20 4.48
C VAL A 126 -14.42 -5.99 5.57
N ARG A 127 -13.88 -7.15 5.92
CA ARG A 127 -14.41 -8.03 6.98
C ARG A 127 -13.85 -7.66 8.35
N SER A 128 -12.58 -7.28 8.39
CA SER A 128 -11.86 -6.99 9.62
C SER A 128 -10.78 -5.95 9.39
N PHE A 129 -10.58 -5.09 10.37
CA PHE A 129 -9.47 -4.15 10.44
C PHE A 129 -8.94 -4.16 11.86
N ALA A 130 -7.70 -4.60 12.05
CA ALA A 130 -7.04 -4.65 13.36
C ALA A 130 -5.71 -3.91 13.27
N VAL A 131 -5.38 -3.16 14.30
CA VAL A 131 -4.07 -2.51 14.43
C VAL A 131 -3.32 -3.22 15.55
N GLU A 132 -2.16 -3.77 15.23
CA GLU A 132 -1.39 -4.60 16.16
C GLU A 132 0.06 -4.10 16.26
N PRO A 133 0.67 -4.17 17.46
CA PRO A 133 2.08 -3.85 17.61
C PRO A 133 2.96 -4.96 17.02
N ARG A 134 3.96 -4.56 16.23
CA ARG A 134 5.04 -5.41 15.73
C ARG A 134 6.39 -4.81 16.13
N ALA A 135 7.05 -5.44 17.09
CA ALA A 135 8.27 -4.91 17.71
C ALA A 135 8.04 -3.45 18.21
N SER A 136 8.70 -2.47 17.60
CA SER A 136 8.58 -1.04 17.93
C SER A 136 7.72 -0.26 16.94
N LYS A 137 6.86 -0.92 16.17
CA LYS A 137 6.00 -0.32 15.14
C LYS A 137 4.56 -0.82 15.28
N MET A 138 3.60 -0.09 14.71
CA MET A 138 2.20 -0.52 14.58
C MET A 138 1.92 -0.91 13.13
N ASP A 139 1.33 -2.08 12.94
CA ASP A 139 0.86 -2.56 11.64
C ASP A 139 -0.67 -2.59 11.62
N ALA A 140 -1.30 -2.40 10.46
CA ALA A 140 -2.72 -2.66 10.28
C ALA A 140 -2.95 -3.90 9.42
N HIS A 141 -3.74 -4.83 9.95
CA HIS A 141 -4.17 -6.06 9.32
C HIS A 141 -5.60 -5.89 8.81
N VAL A 142 -5.77 -6.03 7.51
CA VAL A 142 -7.06 -5.90 6.83
C VAL A 142 -7.43 -7.25 6.26
N GLY A 143 -8.63 -7.73 6.58
CA GLY A 143 -9.21 -8.94 6.01
C GLY A 143 -10.35 -8.57 5.10
N PHE A 144 -10.42 -9.19 3.92
CA PHE A 144 -11.49 -9.00 2.96
C PHE A 144 -12.34 -10.27 2.87
N ALA A 145 -13.60 -10.09 2.49
CA ALA A 145 -14.52 -11.18 2.18
C ALA A 145 -15.28 -10.85 0.90
N ALA A 146 -15.72 -11.89 0.17
CA ALA A 146 -16.65 -11.70 -0.93
C ALA A 146 -17.87 -10.87 -0.47
N ALA A 147 -18.34 -10.01 -1.38
CA ALA A 147 -19.52 -9.17 -1.16
C ALA A 147 -20.78 -10.01 -0.97
#